data_AF-A0A5E4RZ54-F1
#
_entry.id   AF-A0A5E4RZ54-F1
#
_cell.length_a   1.000
_cell.length_b   1.000
_cell.length_c   1.000
_cell.angle_alpha   90.00
_cell.angle_beta   90.00
_cell.angle_gamma   90.00
#
_symmetry.space_group_name_H-M   'P 1'
#
loop_
_entity.id
_entity.type
_entity.pdbx_description
1 polymer ?
#
loop_
_entity_poly.entity_id
_entity_poly.type
_entity_poly.pdbx_seq_one_letter_code
_entity_poly.pdbx_strand_id
1 'polypeptide(L)'
;MGHPTQACELRPDEAGIERPDVVVAADDSSAAGLRGGAPPIDHLRGHGGTLAHVLGALGAFRSRHGHWPRHLFLYPETLAALVQDLTPLGFYLLQQRLDVVADLERDLFCVDDRGNVSIYRVQAPSGPAGTEAAAAWLGLSRPTASSRGARPPHAGLAQPPR
;
A
#
# COMPACT_ATOMS: atom_id res chain seq x y z
N MET A 1 -32.19 -55.84 25.26
CA MET A 1 -33.35 -55.05 25.71
C MET A 1 -32.83 -53.66 26.03
N GLY A 2 -32.96 -52.60 25.25
CA GLY A 2 -33.65 -52.30 24.01
C GLY A 2 -33.63 -50.77 23.95
N HIS A 3 -33.14 -50.18 22.86
CA HIS A 3 -33.35 -48.74 22.62
C HIS A 3 -34.85 -48.47 22.51
N PRO A 4 -35.26 -47.23 22.82
CA PRO A 4 -36.09 -46.56 21.83
C PRO A 4 -35.57 -45.18 21.49
N THR A 5 -35.31 -45.01 20.20
CA THR A 5 -35.52 -43.79 19.43
C THR A 5 -36.95 -43.29 19.62
N GLN A 6 -37.12 -41.99 19.90
CA GLN A 6 -38.28 -41.25 19.41
C GLN A 6 -37.85 -39.91 18.84
N ALA A 7 -38.41 -39.65 17.66
CA ALA A 7 -38.22 -38.50 16.81
C ALA A 7 -39.46 -37.60 16.90
N CYS A 8 -39.25 -36.34 16.49
CA CYS A 8 -40.24 -35.34 16.07
C CYS A 8 -41.19 -34.80 17.12
N GLU A 9 -41.03 -33.50 17.43
CA GLU A 9 -42.12 -32.56 17.23
C GLU A 9 -41.57 -31.17 16.87
N LEU A 10 -42.01 -30.68 15.71
CA LEU A 10 -41.85 -29.29 15.28
C LEU A 10 -42.69 -28.38 16.17
N ARG A 11 -42.14 -27.23 16.59
CA ARG A 11 -42.91 -25.98 16.52
C ARG A 11 -42.08 -24.88 15.88
N PRO A 12 -42.71 -24.09 15.00
CA PRO A 12 -42.10 -22.95 14.32
C PRO A 12 -42.14 -21.72 15.22
N ASP A 13 -41.51 -20.66 14.71
CA ASP A 13 -41.76 -19.25 14.98
C ASP A 13 -40.70 -18.52 15.84
N GLU A 14 -40.18 -17.46 15.20
CA GLU A 14 -39.65 -16.24 15.80
C GLU A 14 -38.17 -16.21 16.20
N ALA A 15 -37.31 -16.36 15.20
CA ALA A 15 -36.04 -15.62 15.17
C ALA A 15 -36.02 -14.74 13.91
N GLY A 16 -36.59 -13.54 14.04
CA GLY A 16 -36.46 -12.47 13.06
C GLY A 16 -35.00 -12.08 12.90
N ILE A 17 -34.33 -12.71 11.93
CA ILE A 17 -33.04 -12.25 11.43
C ILE A 17 -33.35 -11.10 10.47
N GLU A 18 -33.36 -9.87 11.00
CA GLU A 18 -33.32 -8.68 10.16
C GLU A 18 -32.07 -8.75 9.27
N ARG A 19 -32.32 -9.00 7.99
CA ARG A 19 -31.39 -8.75 6.91
C ARG A 19 -31.34 -7.24 6.73
N PRO A 20 -30.18 -6.57 6.82
CA PRO A 20 -30.09 -5.24 6.27
C PRO A 20 -30.19 -5.35 4.74
N ASP A 21 -31.33 -4.88 4.24
CA ASP A 21 -31.56 -4.55 2.84
C ASP A 21 -30.50 -3.52 2.42
N VAL A 22 -29.49 -3.96 1.68
CA VAL A 22 -28.54 -3.04 1.05
C VAL A 22 -29.29 -2.40 -0.13
N VAL A 23 -29.86 -1.24 0.19
CA VAL A 23 -30.45 -0.33 -0.80
C VAL A 23 -29.35 0.07 -1.76
N VAL A 24 -29.48 -0.37 -3.01
CA VAL A 24 -28.71 0.13 -4.15
C VAL A 24 -29.18 1.56 -4.42
N ALA A 25 -28.56 2.54 -3.76
CA ALA A 25 -28.68 3.93 -4.14
C ALA A 25 -27.77 4.18 -5.35
N ALA A 26 -28.37 4.21 -6.53
CA ALA A 26 -27.78 4.85 -7.69
C ALA A 26 -27.84 6.36 -7.47
N ASP A 27 -26.70 6.98 -7.15
CA ASP A 27 -26.52 8.42 -7.27
C ASP A 27 -25.65 8.71 -8.49
N ASP A 28 -26.34 9.04 -9.57
CA ASP A 28 -25.77 9.71 -10.74
C ASP A 28 -25.63 11.19 -10.41
N SER A 29 -24.40 11.63 -10.16
CA SER A 29 -24.03 13.05 -10.17
C SER A 29 -22.59 13.19 -10.61
N SER A 30 -22.43 13.08 -11.93
CA SER A 30 -21.25 13.54 -12.64
C SER A 30 -21.33 15.05 -12.89
N ALA A 31 -20.21 15.74 -12.65
CA ALA A 31 -19.77 17.03 -13.19
C ALA A 31 -19.63 18.20 -12.19
N ALA A 32 -18.45 18.28 -11.58
CA ALA A 32 -17.77 19.55 -11.35
C ALA A 32 -16.26 19.32 -11.47
N GLY A 33 -15.70 19.75 -12.60
CA GLY A 33 -14.27 19.65 -12.87
C GLY A 33 -13.42 20.57 -11.99
N LEU A 34 -12.17 20.14 -11.75
CA LEU A 34 -10.92 20.85 -12.06
C LEU A 34 -9.77 20.26 -11.24
N ARG A 35 -8.66 20.02 -11.94
CA ARG A 35 -7.31 19.59 -11.48
C ARG A 35 -7.12 18.08 -11.32
N GLY A 36 -6.23 17.57 -12.16
CA GLY A 36 -5.89 16.16 -12.27
C GLY A 36 -5.16 15.61 -11.04
N GLY A 37 -5.47 14.35 -10.79
CA GLY A 37 -4.68 13.41 -10.03
C GLY A 37 -5.10 12.03 -10.51
N ALA A 38 -4.49 11.54 -11.60
CA ALA A 38 -4.61 10.14 -11.95
C ALA A 38 -4.16 9.30 -10.73
N PRO A 39 -4.81 8.16 -10.41
CA PRO A 39 -4.32 7.32 -9.33
C PRO A 39 -2.90 6.87 -9.70
N PRO A 40 -1.85 7.23 -8.95
CA PRO A 40 -0.50 7.18 -9.48
C PRO A 40 0.16 5.79 -9.31
N ILE A 41 -0.61 4.71 -9.22
CA ILE A 41 -0.07 3.36 -9.05
C ILE A 41 -0.76 2.42 -10.05
N ASP A 42 -0.12 2.20 -11.20
CA ASP A 42 -0.59 1.33 -12.29
C ASP A 42 -0.60 -0.17 -11.89
N HIS A 43 -0.13 -0.48 -10.67
CA HIS A 43 0.09 -1.83 -10.17
C HIS A 43 -0.84 -2.22 -9.01
N LEU A 44 -1.94 -1.50 -8.80
CA LEU A 44 -2.96 -1.81 -7.80
C LEU A 44 -4.04 -2.75 -8.34
N ARG A 45 -4.51 -3.66 -7.47
CA ARG A 45 -5.63 -4.57 -7.74
C ARG A 45 -6.77 -4.41 -6.72
N GLY A 46 -6.47 -3.94 -5.51
CA GLY A 46 -7.42 -3.78 -4.40
C GLY A 46 -7.58 -2.34 -3.92
N HIS A 47 -8.17 -2.17 -2.73
CA HIS A 47 -8.41 -0.88 -2.09
C HIS A 47 -7.11 -0.17 -1.67
N GLY A 48 -5.98 -0.89 -1.61
CA GLY A 48 -4.65 -0.32 -1.39
C GLY A 48 -4.38 0.11 0.06
N GLY A 49 -5.24 -0.29 1.01
CA GLY A 49 -5.10 0.07 2.42
C GLY A 49 -3.83 -0.48 3.05
N THR A 50 -3.50 -1.74 2.77
CA THR A 50 -2.28 -2.37 3.30
C THR A 50 -1.05 -1.77 2.62
N LEU A 51 -1.13 -1.55 1.30
CA LEU A 51 -0.03 -0.91 0.57
C LEU A 51 0.28 0.49 1.12
N ALA A 52 -0.74 1.30 1.42
CA ALA A 52 -0.54 2.64 1.98
C ALA A 52 0.23 2.60 3.31
N HIS A 53 -0.06 1.63 4.17
CA HIS A 53 0.67 1.42 5.42
C HIS A 53 2.13 1.02 5.18
N VAL A 54 2.38 0.08 4.25
CA VAL A 54 3.73 -0.34 3.87
C VAL A 54 4.53 0.84 3.31
N LEU A 55 3.97 1.60 2.36
CA LEU A 55 4.62 2.78 1.78
C LEU A 55 4.89 3.85 2.84
N GLY A 56 3.96 4.03 3.78
CA GLY A 56 4.13 4.94 4.92
C GLY A 56 5.30 4.52 5.84
N ALA A 57 5.45 3.23 6.11
CA ALA A 57 6.56 2.67 6.89
C ALA A 57 7.92 2.89 6.19
N LEU A 58 7.99 2.59 4.89
CA LEU A 58 9.19 2.79 4.07
C LEU A 58 9.59 4.26 4.02
N GLY A 59 8.62 5.16 3.82
CA GLY A 59 8.84 6.60 3.88
C GLY A 59 9.39 7.05 5.24
N ALA A 60 8.92 6.44 6.33
CA ALA A 60 9.25 6.87 7.69
C ALA A 60 10.67 6.43 8.03
N PHE A 61 11.04 5.22 7.61
CA PHE A 61 12.41 4.72 7.65
C PHE A 61 13.35 5.68 6.90
N ARG A 62 13.02 6.03 5.65
CA ARG A 62 13.86 6.93 4.84
C ARG A 62 14.00 8.31 5.47
N SER A 63 12.92 8.90 5.97
CA SER A 63 12.97 10.23 6.59
C SER A 63 13.87 10.25 7.84
N ARG A 64 14.00 9.13 8.55
CA ARG A 64 14.85 9.02 9.75
C ARG A 64 16.31 8.71 9.42
N HIS A 65 16.52 7.76 8.53
CA HIS A 65 17.85 7.18 8.30
C HIS A 65 18.51 7.69 7.01
N GLY A 66 17.79 8.43 6.16
CA GLY A 66 18.30 9.01 4.91
C GLY A 66 18.46 8.03 3.76
N HIS A 67 18.09 6.77 3.93
CA HIS A 67 18.21 5.70 2.94
C HIS A 67 17.01 4.74 3.02
N TRP A 68 16.85 3.90 2.01
CA TRP A 68 15.76 2.91 1.97
C TRP A 68 16.15 1.62 2.70
N PRO A 69 15.19 0.93 3.36
CA PRO A 69 15.47 -0.33 4.03
C PRO A 69 15.74 -1.45 3.02
N ARG A 70 16.30 -2.56 3.50
CA ARG A 70 16.53 -3.77 2.70
C ARG A 70 15.56 -4.89 3.01
N HIS A 71 15.14 -5.01 4.26
CA HIS A 71 14.24 -6.05 4.71
C HIS A 71 12.93 -5.43 5.18
N LEU A 72 11.82 -6.05 4.77
CA LEU A 72 10.47 -5.72 5.18
C LEU A 72 9.86 -6.96 5.83
N PHE A 73 9.54 -6.84 7.11
CA PHE A 73 8.93 -7.91 7.88
C PHE A 73 7.47 -7.59 8.12
N LEU A 74 6.61 -8.58 7.88
CA LEU A 74 5.16 -8.45 7.93
C LEU A 74 4.56 -9.68 8.59
N TYR A 75 3.48 -9.47 9.35
CA TYR A 75 2.64 -10.58 9.77
C TYR A 75 2.04 -11.29 8.53
N PRO A 76 1.93 -12.63 8.49
CA PRO A 76 1.51 -13.36 7.28
C PRO A 76 0.18 -12.87 6.68
N GLU A 77 -0.77 -12.47 7.52
CA GLU A 77 -2.08 -11.96 7.16
C GLU A 77 -1.97 -10.61 6.47
N THR A 78 -1.03 -9.77 6.93
CA THR A 78 -0.73 -8.48 6.30
C THR A 78 -0.04 -8.69 4.95
N LEU A 79 0.86 -9.68 4.87
CA LEU A 79 1.48 -10.06 3.60
C LEU A 79 0.43 -10.56 2.60
N ALA A 80 -0.52 -11.39 3.03
CA ALA A 80 -1.61 -11.86 2.19
C ALA A 80 -2.48 -10.69 1.67
N ALA A 81 -2.80 -9.73 2.53
CA ALA A 81 -3.53 -8.52 2.14
C ALA A 81 -2.72 -7.65 1.15
N LEU A 82 -1.40 -7.52 1.34
CA LEU A 82 -0.51 -6.81 0.42
C LEU A 82 -0.47 -7.46 -0.97
N VAL A 83 -0.42 -8.79 -1.02
CA VAL A 83 -0.46 -9.56 -2.28
C VAL A 83 -1.82 -9.39 -2.99
N GLN A 84 -2.90 -9.20 -2.24
CA GLN A 84 -4.23 -8.91 -2.81
C GLN A 84 -4.36 -7.46 -3.31
N ASP A 85 -3.72 -6.51 -2.63
CA ASP A 85 -3.73 -5.10 -2.99
C ASP A 85 -2.91 -4.81 -4.26
N LEU A 86 -1.89 -5.62 -4.54
CA LEU A 86 -0.99 -5.46 -5.69
C LEU A 86 -1.33 -6.41 -6.84
N THR A 87 -1.01 -5.97 -8.05
CA THR A 87 -0.87 -6.88 -9.21
C THR A 87 0.35 -7.79 -9.01
N PRO A 88 0.40 -8.97 -9.66
CA PRO A 88 1.58 -9.85 -9.60
C PRO A 88 2.88 -9.14 -9.99
N LEU A 89 2.83 -8.24 -10.99
CA LEU A 89 3.97 -7.42 -11.40
C LEU A 89 4.36 -6.41 -10.31
N GLY A 90 3.38 -5.76 -9.68
CA GLY A 90 3.64 -4.85 -8.56
C GLY A 90 4.34 -5.54 -7.38
N PHE A 91 3.86 -6.73 -7.01
CA PHE A 91 4.49 -7.51 -5.95
C PHE A 91 5.92 -7.96 -6.32
N TYR A 92 6.13 -8.37 -7.57
CA TYR A 92 7.47 -8.70 -8.06
C TYR A 92 8.45 -7.52 -7.99
N LEU A 93 8.04 -6.32 -8.40
CA LEU A 93 8.86 -5.10 -8.29
C LEU A 93 9.23 -4.77 -6.84
N LEU A 94 8.30 -5.02 -5.92
CA LEU A 94 8.55 -4.86 -4.49
C LEU A 94 9.65 -5.83 -4.01
N GLN A 95 9.54 -7.11 -4.39
CA GLN A 95 10.53 -8.15 -4.05
C GLN A 95 11.91 -7.93 -4.69
N GLN A 96 12.00 -7.18 -5.80
CA GLN A 96 13.29 -6.85 -6.40
C GLN A 96 14.12 -5.86 -5.57
N ARG A 97 13.46 -5.05 -4.72
CA ARG A 97 14.12 -4.02 -3.92
C ARG A 97 14.14 -4.32 -2.43
N LEU A 98 13.15 -5.08 -1.97
CA LEU A 98 12.97 -5.45 -0.58
C LEU A 98 12.96 -6.96 -0.47
N ASP A 99 13.68 -7.45 0.53
CA ASP A 99 13.52 -8.81 1.00
C ASP A 99 12.30 -8.85 1.93
N VAL A 100 11.22 -9.46 1.44
CA VAL A 100 9.93 -9.52 2.15
C VAL A 100 9.85 -10.81 2.93
N VAL A 101 9.79 -10.70 4.25
CA VAL A 101 9.80 -11.84 5.16
C VAL A 101 8.50 -11.86 5.96
N ALA A 102 7.86 -13.02 6.02
CA ALA A 102 6.73 -13.26 6.90
C ALA A 102 7.24 -13.55 8.32
N ASP A 103 6.84 -12.73 9.29
CA ASP A 103 7.27 -12.81 10.68
C ASP A 103 6.04 -12.91 11.59
N LEU A 104 6.01 -13.92 12.46
CA LEU A 104 4.90 -14.19 13.37
C LEU A 104 5.03 -13.45 14.71
N GLU A 105 6.18 -12.86 15.00
CA GLU A 105 6.48 -12.30 16.31
C GLU A 105 6.31 -10.78 16.33
N ARG A 106 6.41 -10.12 15.18
CA ARG A 106 6.50 -8.66 15.09
C ARG A 106 5.57 -8.08 14.03
N ASP A 107 4.85 -7.04 14.45
CA ASP A 107 4.08 -6.16 13.57
C ASP A 107 4.99 -5.45 12.54
N LEU A 108 4.43 -5.06 11.38
CA LEU A 108 5.09 -4.36 10.26
C LEU A 108 6.32 -3.52 10.67
N PHE A 109 7.51 -3.98 10.27
CA PHE A 109 8.77 -3.27 10.53
C PHE A 109 9.78 -3.42 9.39
N CYS A 110 10.68 -2.44 9.30
CA CYS A 110 11.71 -2.34 8.28
C CYS A 110 13.10 -2.39 8.92
N VAL A 111 14.05 -3.06 8.27
CA VAL A 111 15.44 -3.20 8.74
C VAL A 111 16.43 -2.98 7.58
N ASP A 112 17.61 -2.44 7.87
CA ASP A 112 18.76 -2.40 6.96
C ASP A 112 19.94 -3.24 7.48
N ASP A 113 20.97 -3.39 6.63
CA ASP A 113 22.19 -4.13 7.01
C ASP A 113 22.99 -3.48 8.14
N ARG A 114 22.69 -2.23 8.49
CA ARG A 114 23.38 -1.48 9.55
C ARG A 114 22.67 -1.60 10.91
N GLY A 115 21.57 -2.37 10.98
CA GLY A 115 20.80 -2.57 12.19
C GLY A 115 19.85 -1.42 12.55
N ASN A 116 19.59 -0.49 11.63
CA ASN A 116 18.52 0.49 11.76
C ASN A 116 17.17 -0.22 11.65
N VAL A 117 16.25 0.13 12.56
CA VAL A 117 14.92 -0.47 12.60
C VAL A 117 13.85 0.61 12.64
N SER A 118 12.82 0.47 11.81
CA SER A 118 11.60 1.29 11.85
C SER A 118 10.37 0.41 12.05
N ILE A 119 9.63 0.63 13.13
CA ILE A 119 8.41 -0.13 13.46
C ILE A 119 7.21 0.76 13.17
N TYR A 120 6.34 0.34 12.26
CA TYR A 120 5.26 1.19 11.73
C TYR A 120 4.27 1.68 12.80
N ARG A 121 3.84 0.84 13.74
CA ARG A 121 2.85 1.23 14.76
C ARG A 121 3.39 2.19 15.82
N VAL A 122 4.69 2.17 16.06
CA VAL A 122 5.36 3.03 17.05
C VAL A 122 5.71 4.38 16.43
N GLN A 123 5.77 4.44 15.11
CA GLN A 123 6.34 5.55 14.37
C GLN A 123 5.25 6.30 13.65
N ALA A 124 5.25 7.64 13.78
CA ALA A 124 4.29 8.48 13.06
C ALA A 124 4.33 8.13 11.56
N PRO A 125 3.16 7.87 10.94
CA PRO A 125 3.10 7.53 9.53
C PRO A 125 3.66 8.69 8.71
N SER A 126 4.36 8.33 7.64
CA SER A 126 4.87 9.36 6.72
C SER A 126 3.72 10.14 6.10
N GLY A 127 3.94 11.44 5.93
CA GLY A 127 3.06 12.26 5.10
C GLY A 127 3.02 11.77 3.64
N PRO A 128 2.10 12.29 2.83
CA PRO A 128 1.87 11.84 1.46
C PRO A 128 3.14 11.87 0.59
N ALA A 129 4.04 12.84 0.80
CA ALA A 129 5.32 12.92 0.10
C ALA A 129 6.24 11.71 0.37
N GLY A 130 6.21 11.13 1.57
CA GLY A 130 6.98 9.94 1.91
C GLY A 130 6.41 8.69 1.23
N THR A 131 5.09 8.57 1.21
CA THR A 131 4.35 7.50 0.53
C THR A 131 4.60 7.53 -0.98
N GLU A 132 4.54 8.70 -1.62
CA GLU A 132 4.83 8.87 -3.05
C GLU A 132 6.28 8.55 -3.39
N ALA A 133 7.23 9.01 -2.57
CA ALA A 133 8.65 8.70 -2.75
C ALA A 133 8.91 7.19 -2.63
N ALA A 134 8.23 6.49 -1.73
CA ALA A 134 8.32 5.05 -1.57
C ALA A 134 7.74 4.32 -2.78
N ALA A 135 6.58 4.74 -3.28
CA ALA A 135 5.98 4.17 -4.49
C ALA A 135 6.88 4.36 -5.72
N ALA A 136 7.49 5.55 -5.86
CA ALA A 136 8.41 5.86 -6.96
C ALA A 136 9.71 5.06 -6.85
N TRP A 137 10.23 4.90 -5.62
CA TRP A 137 11.39 4.06 -5.39
C TRP A 137 11.09 2.61 -5.71
N LEU A 138 9.93 2.06 -5.34
CA LEU A 138 9.55 0.69 -5.68
C LEU A 138 9.21 0.49 -7.17
N GLY A 139 9.16 1.57 -7.97
CA GLY A 139 8.73 1.51 -9.36
C GLY A 139 7.24 1.21 -9.51
N LEU A 140 6.47 1.38 -8.44
CA LEU A 140 5.02 1.16 -8.43
C LEU A 140 4.25 2.35 -9.02
N SER A 141 4.84 3.54 -8.95
CA SER A 141 4.28 4.71 -9.61
C SER A 141 4.92 4.95 -10.97
N ARG A 142 4.08 5.35 -11.93
CA ARG A 142 4.53 5.74 -13.25
C ARG A 142 5.56 6.86 -13.06
N PRO A 143 6.75 6.79 -13.69
CA PRO A 143 7.66 7.92 -13.66
C PRO A 143 6.90 9.11 -14.23
N THR A 144 6.52 10.05 -13.37
CA THR A 144 6.11 11.37 -13.82
C THR A 144 7.25 11.85 -14.71
N ALA A 145 6.94 12.10 -15.97
CA ALA A 145 7.88 12.62 -16.94
C ALA A 145 8.27 14.04 -16.50
N SER A 146 9.17 14.15 -15.53
CA SER A 146 9.71 15.39 -15.00
C SER A 146 11.09 15.16 -14.41
N SER A 147 12.00 14.62 -15.24
CA SER A 147 13.42 14.98 -15.26
C SER A 147 14.18 14.23 -16.35
N ARG A 148 13.69 14.31 -17.59
CA ARG A 148 14.54 14.17 -18.78
C ARG A 148 14.51 15.51 -19.51
N GLY A 149 15.23 16.48 -18.97
CA GLY A 149 15.23 17.83 -19.52
C GLY A 149 16.01 18.91 -18.76
N ALA A 150 16.72 18.61 -17.67
CA ALA A 150 17.72 19.54 -17.14
C ALA A 150 19.08 19.19 -17.76
N ARG A 151 19.34 19.72 -18.97
CA ARG A 151 20.71 19.79 -19.50
C ARG A 151 21.57 20.59 -18.50
N PRO A 152 22.83 20.21 -18.27
CA PRO A 152 23.75 20.96 -17.42
C PRO A 152 24.00 22.37 -17.98
N PRO A 153 24.41 23.34 -17.14
CA PRO A 153 24.64 24.72 -17.56
C PRO A 153 25.79 24.75 -18.57
N HIS A 154 25.53 25.19 -19.79
CA HIS A 154 26.62 25.56 -20.68
C HIS A 154 27.29 26.81 -20.12
N ALA A 155 28.49 26.59 -19.62
CA ALA A 155 29.48 27.60 -19.31
C ALA A 155 29.70 28.54 -20.52
N GLY A 156 29.73 29.84 -20.21
CA GLY A 156 30.43 30.93 -20.87
C GLY A 156 30.64 30.90 -22.39
N LEU A 157 29.86 31.71 -23.11
CA LEU A 157 30.43 32.51 -24.19
C LEU A 157 30.34 33.99 -23.79
N ALA A 158 31.46 34.52 -23.30
CA ALA A 158 31.67 35.96 -23.22
C ALA A 158 31.71 36.52 -24.64
N GLN A 159 30.80 37.44 -24.94
CA GLN A 159 30.77 38.19 -26.19
C GLN A 159 31.82 39.33 -26.09
N PRO A 160 32.76 39.49 -27.04
CA PRO A 160 33.66 40.64 -27.02
C PRO A 160 32.92 41.90 -27.51
N PRO A 161 33.16 43.08 -26.92
CA PRO A 161 32.58 44.32 -27.42
C PRO A 161 33.24 44.73 -28.75
N ARG A 162 32.43 45.34 -29.63
CA ARG A 162 32.88 46.11 -30.79
C ARG A 162 32.95 47.59 -30.44
#